data_AF-A0A5D4KK40-F1
#
_entry.id   AF-A0A5D4KK40-F1
#
_cell.length_a   1.000
_cell.length_b   1.000
_cell.length_c   1.000
_cell.angle_alpha   90.00
_cell.angle_beta   90.00
_cell.angle_gamma   90.00
#
_symmetry.space_group_name_H-M   'P 1'
#
loop_
_entity.id
_entity.type
_entity.pdbx_description
1 polymer ?
#
loop_
_entity_poly.entity_id
_entity_poly.type
_entity_poly.pdbx_seq_one_letter_code
_entity_poly.pdbx_strand_id
1 'polypeptide(L)'
;MIDILLIFALQLIYVPILTLRTIFLVKNMSVAASAFGFMEALIYVFGLALVFSGDQSIASMLVYALGFGIGLFIGSKVENKLAIGYTSIVVNLMDINETLIEILRNEGFGVTVFEGMGRDSKRYQLEILTKRNREEELLEIVEEHEPRAFVISYEPRRFKGGFLVKAMKKRMKKNQREASSAAAESNS
;
A
#
# COMPACT_ATOMS: atom_id res chain seq x y z
N MET A 1 7.31 18.05 33.02
CA MET A 1 7.77 16.74 32.50
C MET A 1 6.63 15.94 31.89
N ILE A 2 5.49 15.80 32.59
CA ILE A 2 4.27 15.17 32.04
C ILE A 2 3.82 15.84 30.74
N ASP A 3 3.87 17.18 30.66
CA ASP A 3 3.44 17.92 29.47
C ASP A 3 4.27 17.59 28.23
N ILE A 4 5.59 17.43 28.39
CA ILE A 4 6.51 17.07 27.31
C ILE A 4 6.21 15.66 26.78
N LEU A 5 5.89 14.73 27.68
CA LEU A 5 5.54 13.35 27.31
C LEU A 5 4.17 13.29 26.62
N LEU A 6 3.24 14.16 27.03
CA LEU A 6 1.93 14.29 26.42
C LEU A 6 2.04 14.87 25.00
N ILE A 7 2.87 15.91 24.80
CA ILE A 7 3.18 16.46 23.47
C ILE A 7 3.74 15.36 22.56
N PHE A 8 4.67 14.55 23.08
CA PHE A 8 5.24 13.44 22.32
C PHE A 8 4.17 12.40 21.91
N ALA A 9 3.36 11.95 22.86
CA ALA A 9 2.29 10.97 22.62
C ALA A 9 1.24 11.50 21.62
N LEU A 10 0.85 12.77 21.76
CA LEU A 10 -0.05 13.44 20.82
C LEU A 10 0.54 13.41 19.40
N GLN A 11 1.84 13.71 19.25
CA GLN A 11 2.51 13.72 17.96
C GLN A 11 2.60 12.31 17.34
N LEU A 12 2.81 11.28 18.17
CA LEU A 12 2.80 9.88 17.74
C LEU A 12 1.43 9.41 17.24
N ILE A 13 0.34 10.08 17.59
CA ILE A 13 -1.01 9.78 17.07
C ILE A 13 -1.33 10.68 15.87
N TYR A 14 -1.07 11.97 16.00
CA TYR A 14 -1.38 12.98 14.99
C TYR A 14 -0.66 12.71 13.66
N VAL A 15 0.65 12.46 13.70
CA VAL A 15 1.46 12.38 12.48
C VAL A 15 1.15 11.14 11.65
N PRO A 16 0.97 9.93 12.21
CA PRO A 16 0.50 8.80 11.41
C PRO A 16 -0.85 9.05 10.74
N ILE A 17 -1.79 9.73 11.41
CA ILE A 17 -3.10 10.08 10.82
C ILE A 17 -2.94 11.06 9.66
N LEU A 18 -2.10 12.08 9.83
CA LEU A 18 -1.72 13.04 8.78
C LEU A 18 -1.10 12.33 7.57
N THR A 19 -0.18 11.39 7.81
CA THR A 19 0.47 10.58 6.78
C THR A 19 -0.56 9.72 6.04
N LEU A 20 -1.40 8.98 6.76
CA LEU A 20 -2.43 8.12 6.18
C LEU A 20 -3.42 8.91 5.33
N ARG A 21 -3.93 10.05 5.82
CA ARG A 21 -4.80 10.95 5.03
C ARG A 21 -4.13 11.32 3.70
N THR A 22 -2.88 11.75 3.77
CA THR A 22 -2.12 12.18 2.58
C THR A 22 -1.97 11.04 1.57
N ILE A 23 -1.69 9.83 2.05
CA ILE A 23 -1.58 8.66 1.16
C ILE A 23 -2.94 8.29 0.55
N PHE A 24 -4.03 8.33 1.32
CA PHE A 24 -5.38 8.11 0.79
C PHE A 24 -5.77 9.15 -0.27
N LEU A 25 -5.36 10.42 -0.12
CA LEU A 25 -5.55 11.45 -1.15
C LEU A 25 -4.80 11.11 -2.45
N VAL A 26 -3.51 10.76 -2.35
CA VAL A 26 -2.69 10.38 -3.52
C VAL A 26 -3.25 9.14 -4.22
N LYS A 27 -3.79 8.19 -3.45
CA LYS A 27 -4.44 6.97 -3.96
C LYS A 27 -5.89 7.19 -4.43
N ASN A 28 -6.36 8.44 -4.50
CA ASN A 28 -7.71 8.80 -4.97
C ASN A 28 -8.86 8.15 -4.15
N MET A 29 -8.60 7.80 -2.89
CA MET A 29 -9.56 7.21 -1.97
C MET A 29 -10.22 8.32 -1.14
N SER A 30 -11.05 9.13 -1.80
CA SER A 30 -11.62 10.36 -1.23
C SER A 30 -12.39 10.15 0.07
N VAL A 31 -13.19 9.07 0.20
CA VAL A 31 -13.97 8.79 1.42
C VAL A 31 -13.06 8.51 2.62
N ALA A 32 -12.05 7.66 2.43
CA ALA A 32 -11.08 7.36 3.49
C ALA A 32 -10.27 8.63 3.84
N ALA A 33 -9.79 9.36 2.83
CA ALA A 33 -9.08 10.60 3.02
C ALA A 33 -9.88 11.63 3.84
N SER A 34 -11.17 11.80 3.54
CA SER A 34 -12.05 12.70 4.30
C SER A 34 -12.24 12.26 5.74
N ALA A 35 -12.39 10.95 6.00
CA ALA A 35 -12.51 10.44 7.37
C ALA A 35 -11.24 10.67 8.20
N PHE A 36 -10.07 10.39 7.63
CA PHE A 36 -8.79 10.68 8.29
C PHE A 36 -8.54 12.18 8.46
N GLY A 37 -8.93 13.01 7.49
CA GLY A 37 -8.85 14.47 7.59
C GLY A 37 -9.76 15.04 8.67
N PHE A 38 -10.94 14.47 8.87
CA PHE A 38 -11.83 14.85 9.98
C PHE A 38 -11.21 14.49 11.35
N MET A 39 -10.68 13.27 11.51
CA MET A 39 -9.99 12.87 12.74
C MET A 39 -8.75 13.74 12.99
N GLU A 40 -7.97 14.03 11.95
CA GLU A 40 -6.83 14.93 12.02
C GLU A 40 -7.25 16.31 12.53
N ALA A 41 -8.32 16.88 11.98
CA ALA A 41 -8.81 18.20 12.40
C ALA A 41 -9.21 18.22 13.88
N LEU A 42 -9.87 17.17 14.38
CA LEU A 42 -10.19 17.06 15.81
C LEU A 42 -8.93 17.01 16.67
N ILE A 43 -7.99 16.13 16.33
CA ILE A 43 -6.73 15.98 17.07
C ILE A 43 -5.93 17.28 17.02
N TYR A 44 -5.92 17.97 15.88
CA TYR A 44 -5.23 19.24 15.74
C TYR A 44 -5.83 20.31 16.64
N VAL A 45 -7.16 20.48 16.68
CA VAL A 45 -7.81 21.49 17.53
C VAL A 45 -7.53 21.24 19.02
N PHE A 46 -7.71 20.00 19.50
CA PHE A 46 -7.45 19.66 20.90
C PHE A 46 -5.96 19.68 21.24
N GLY A 47 -5.13 19.21 20.31
CA GLY A 47 -3.69 19.15 20.46
C GLY A 47 -3.04 20.52 20.50
N LEU A 48 -3.48 21.43 19.63
CA LEU A 48 -3.03 22.82 19.61
C LEU A 48 -3.33 23.51 20.95
N ALA A 49 -4.54 23.35 21.48
CA ALA A 49 -4.91 23.92 22.78
C ALA A 49 -3.99 23.42 23.91
N LEU A 50 -3.61 22.15 23.89
CA LEU A 50 -2.73 21.55 24.88
C LEU A 50 -1.28 22.04 24.76
N VAL A 51 -0.75 22.12 23.54
CA VAL A 51 0.62 22.59 23.28
C VAL A 51 0.78 24.06 23.65
N PHE A 52 -0.19 24.91 23.29
CA PHE A 52 -0.12 26.35 23.56
C PHE A 52 -0.38 26.71 25.03
N SER A 53 -1.07 25.85 25.78
CA SER A 53 -1.29 26.04 27.23
C SER A 53 -0.11 25.57 28.08
N GLY A 54 0.84 24.84 27.48
CA GLY A 54 2.02 24.29 28.16
C GLY A 54 3.24 25.21 28.12
N ASP A 55 4.31 24.79 28.80
CA ASP A 55 5.56 25.53 28.86
C ASP A 55 6.35 25.41 27.54
N GLN A 56 6.57 26.53 26.86
CA GLN A 56 7.24 26.62 25.56
C GLN A 56 8.77 26.61 25.67
N SER A 57 9.31 25.63 26.40
CA SER A 57 10.74 25.43 26.52
C SER A 57 11.36 24.92 25.20
N ILE A 58 12.65 25.18 24.99
CA ILE A 58 13.42 24.62 23.86
C ILE A 58 13.36 23.09 23.86
N ALA A 59 13.33 22.46 25.05
CA ALA A 59 13.19 21.01 25.17
C ALA A 59 11.83 20.51 24.65
N SER A 60 10.74 21.23 24.93
CA SER A 60 9.39 20.92 24.41
C SER A 60 9.37 20.95 22.88
N MET A 61 10.04 21.93 22.26
CA MET A 61 10.15 22.04 20.79
C MET A 61 10.97 20.90 20.18
N LEU A 62 12.08 20.50 20.81
CA LEU A 62 12.87 19.35 20.36
C LEU A 62 12.08 18.04 20.42
N VAL A 63 11.34 17.82 21.50
CA VAL A 63 10.50 16.62 21.65
C VAL A 63 9.36 16.61 20.63
N TYR A 64 8.78 17.77 20.33
CA TYR A 64 7.79 17.89 19.24
C TYR A 64 8.38 17.48 17.89
N ALA A 65 9.58 17.99 17.54
CA ALA A 65 10.27 17.64 16.29
C ALA A 65 10.62 16.15 16.22
N LEU A 66 11.12 15.57 17.31
CA LEU A 66 11.41 14.13 17.41
C LEU A 66 10.14 13.28 17.29
N GLY A 67 9.07 13.66 17.99
CA GLY A 67 7.78 13.00 17.89
C GLY A 67 7.22 13.04 16.47
N PHE A 68 7.44 14.14 15.75
CA PHE A 68 7.04 14.24 14.34
C PHE A 68 7.82 13.28 13.45
N GLY A 69 9.15 13.25 13.58
CA GLY A 69 9.99 12.33 12.80
C GLY A 69 9.65 10.86 13.06
N ILE A 70 9.48 10.47 14.33
CA ILE A 70 9.11 9.10 14.70
C ILE A 70 7.70 8.78 14.23
N GLY A 71 6.75 9.69 14.41
CA GLY A 71 5.38 9.54 13.94
C GLY A 71 5.31 9.34 12.42
N LEU A 72 6.13 10.07 11.65
CA LEU A 72 6.21 9.91 10.20
C LEU A 72 6.76 8.52 9.81
N PHE A 73 7.80 8.05 10.49
CA PHE A 73 8.34 6.71 10.29
C PHE A 73 7.30 5.63 10.57
N ILE A 74 6.56 5.75 11.68
CA ILE A 74 5.46 4.82 12.03
C ILE A 74 4.35 4.90 10.97
N GLY A 75 3.93 6.09 10.58
CA GLY A 75 2.89 6.29 9.55
C GLY A 75 3.26 5.65 8.22
N SER A 76 4.52 5.81 7.79
CA SER A 76 5.05 5.14 6.60
C SER A 76 5.04 3.61 6.73
N LYS A 77 5.46 3.07 7.89
CA LYS A 77 5.44 1.62 8.14
C LYS A 77 4.02 1.04 8.16
N VAL A 78 3.06 1.79 8.71
CA VAL A 78 1.64 1.40 8.70
C VAL A 78 1.12 1.36 7.27
N GLU A 79 1.47 2.32 6.42
CA GLU A 79 1.06 2.29 5.02
C GLU A 79 1.67 1.13 4.24
N ASN A 80 2.99 0.89 4.39
CA ASN A 80 3.65 -0.25 3.77
C ASN A 80 2.96 -1.57 4.15
N LYS A 81 2.56 -1.72 5.42
CA LYS A 81 1.83 -2.90 5.90
C LYS A 81 0.39 -2.98 5.38
N LEU A 82 -0.27 -1.85 5.17
CA LEU A 82 -1.59 -1.82 4.55
C LEU A 82 -1.54 -2.23 3.07
N ALA A 83 -0.38 -2.08 2.41
CA ALA A 83 -0.12 -2.52 1.03
C ALA A 83 -1.28 -2.20 0.08
N ILE A 84 -1.77 -0.96 0.17
CA ILE A 84 -3.05 -0.58 -0.44
C ILE A 84 -2.87 -0.40 -1.95
N GLY A 85 -3.70 -1.09 -2.70
CA GLY A 85 -3.87 -0.90 -4.13
C GLY A 85 -3.30 -2.04 -4.96
N TYR A 86 -2.92 -1.69 -6.19
CA TYR A 86 -2.37 -2.61 -7.17
C TYR A 86 -1.10 -2.00 -7.75
N THR A 87 -0.22 -2.87 -8.21
CA THR A 87 0.97 -2.51 -8.97
C THR A 87 0.95 -3.27 -10.28
N SER A 88 1.41 -2.60 -11.35
CA SER A 88 1.68 -3.25 -12.63
C SER A 88 3.17 -3.53 -12.70
N ILE A 89 3.53 -4.80 -12.73
CA ILE A 89 4.91 -5.25 -12.85
C ILE A 89 5.17 -5.61 -14.31
N VAL A 90 6.22 -5.01 -14.86
CA VAL A 90 6.71 -5.28 -16.20
C VAL A 90 8.03 -6.03 -16.08
N VAL A 91 8.06 -7.27 -16.55
CA VAL A 91 9.24 -8.15 -16.52
C VAL A 91 9.74 -8.32 -17.94
N ASN A 92 10.96 -7.89 -18.24
CA ASN A 92 11.57 -8.05 -19.55
C ASN A 92 12.51 -9.26 -19.55
N LEU A 93 12.30 -10.14 -20.52
CA LEU A 93 13.04 -11.39 -20.69
C LEU A 93 13.82 -11.36 -22.02
N MET A 94 14.95 -12.06 -22.04
CA MET A 94 15.74 -12.26 -23.26
C MET A 94 15.08 -13.29 -24.19
N ASP A 95 14.67 -14.41 -23.61
CA ASP A 95 14.01 -15.53 -24.28
C ASP A 95 12.66 -15.80 -23.63
N ILE A 96 11.75 -16.48 -24.34
CA ILE A 96 10.46 -16.86 -23.77
C ILE A 96 10.65 -17.97 -22.74
N ASN A 97 10.15 -17.76 -21.53
CA ASN A 97 10.15 -18.75 -20.47
C ASN A 97 8.71 -19.18 -20.18
N GLU A 98 8.23 -20.20 -20.90
CA GLU A 98 6.87 -20.75 -20.73
C GLU A 98 6.65 -21.31 -19.32
N THR A 99 7.69 -21.88 -18.70
CA THR A 99 7.63 -22.41 -17.33
C THR A 99 7.31 -21.31 -16.32
N LEU A 100 8.01 -20.17 -16.38
CA LEU A 100 7.73 -19.00 -15.54
C LEU A 100 6.30 -18.48 -15.77
N ILE A 101 5.87 -18.41 -17.04
CA ILE A 101 4.52 -17.95 -17.39
C ILE A 101 3.44 -18.87 -16.80
N GLU A 102 3.62 -20.18 -16.88
CA GLU A 102 2.70 -21.17 -16.31
C GLU A 102 2.67 -21.10 -14.79
N ILE A 103 3.83 -21.02 -14.13
CA ILE A 103 3.92 -20.92 -12.66
C ILE A 103 3.20 -19.66 -12.17
N LEU A 104 3.48 -18.50 -12.77
CA LEU A 104 2.79 -17.26 -12.41
C LEU A 104 1.27 -17.35 -12.61
N ARG A 105 0.80 -17.99 -13.68
CA ARG A 105 -0.63 -18.21 -13.91
C ARG A 105 -1.26 -19.17 -12.90
N ASN A 106 -0.54 -20.22 -12.52
CA ASN A 106 -0.97 -21.21 -11.53
C ASN A 106 -1.06 -20.60 -10.11
N GLU A 107 -0.12 -19.71 -9.77
CA GLU A 107 -0.16 -18.88 -8.56
C GLU A 107 -1.23 -17.76 -8.62
N GLY A 108 -2.01 -17.70 -9.71
CA GLY A 108 -3.15 -16.82 -9.86
C GLY A 108 -2.79 -15.39 -10.24
N PHE A 109 -1.59 -15.15 -10.76
CA PHE A 109 -1.21 -13.88 -11.37
C PHE A 109 -1.75 -13.79 -12.81
N GLY A 110 -2.32 -12.63 -13.16
CA GLY A 110 -2.77 -12.37 -14.52
C GLY A 110 -1.60 -11.91 -15.38
N VAL A 111 -1.03 -12.82 -16.17
CA VAL A 111 0.14 -12.54 -17.03
C VAL A 111 -0.30 -12.32 -18.47
N THR A 112 0.04 -11.15 -19.01
CA THR A 112 -0.04 -10.85 -20.45
C THR A 112 1.36 -10.85 -21.05
N VAL A 113 1.54 -11.54 -22.17
CA VAL A 113 2.85 -11.71 -22.81
C VAL A 113 2.88 -10.85 -24.07
N PHE A 114 3.94 -10.05 -24.20
CA PHE A 114 4.25 -9.26 -25.38
C PHE A 114 5.53 -9.79 -26.03
N GLU A 115 5.52 -9.88 -27.36
CA GLU A 115 6.73 -10.09 -28.16
C GLU A 115 7.11 -8.76 -28.79
N GLY A 116 8.37 -8.37 -28.61
CA GLY A 116 8.94 -7.13 -29.14
C GLY A 116 10.29 -7.36 -29.81
N MET A 117 10.79 -6.32 -30.48
CA MET A 117 12.10 -6.32 -31.13
C MET A 117 13.03 -5.36 -30.39
N GLY A 118 14.08 -5.91 -29.79
CA GLY A 118 15.19 -5.14 -29.23
C GLY A 118 16.19 -4.72 -30.31
N ARG A 119 17.26 -4.04 -29.90
CA ARG A 119 18.32 -3.59 -30.81
C ARG A 119 18.91 -4.71 -31.65
N ASP A 120 19.17 -5.85 -31.02
CA ASP A 120 19.94 -6.95 -31.60
C ASP A 120 19.12 -8.24 -31.78
N SER A 121 17.99 -8.38 -31.10
CA SER A 121 17.20 -9.63 -31.06
C SER A 121 15.73 -9.40 -30.70
N LYS A 122 14.90 -10.42 -30.88
CA LYS A 122 13.58 -10.49 -30.23
C LYS A 122 13.73 -10.41 -28.71
N ARG A 123 12.74 -9.82 -28.04
CA ARG A 123 12.62 -9.70 -26.59
C ARG A 123 11.19 -9.96 -26.17
N TYR A 124 11.03 -10.51 -24.98
CA TYR A 124 9.72 -10.80 -24.42
C TYR A 124 9.47 -9.91 -23.22
N GLN A 125 8.23 -9.52 -23.03
CA GLN A 125 7.80 -8.72 -21.90
C GLN A 125 6.56 -9.33 -21.28
N LEU A 126 6.60 -9.56 -19.98
CA LEU A 126 5.44 -9.96 -19.19
C LEU A 126 4.89 -8.70 -18.52
N GLU A 127 3.62 -8.40 -18.77
CA GLU A 127 2.87 -7.39 -18.01
C GLU A 127 1.94 -8.09 -17.03
N ILE A 128 2.10 -7.78 -15.75
CA ILE A 128 1.43 -8.46 -14.66
C ILE A 128 0.79 -7.43 -13.73
N LEU A 129 -0.53 -7.38 -13.71
CA LEU A 129 -1.27 -6.57 -12.75
C LEU A 129 -1.52 -7.39 -11.48
N THR A 130 -0.88 -7.02 -10.39
CA THR A 130 -1.00 -7.70 -9.09
C THR A 130 -1.43 -6.76 -7.97
N LYS A 131 -1.90 -7.33 -6.87
CA LYS A 131 -2.11 -6.56 -5.64
C LYS A 131 -0.74 -6.20 -5.05
N ARG A 132 -0.62 -5.01 -4.47
CA ARG A 132 0.65 -4.56 -3.88
C ARG A 132 1.14 -5.46 -2.74
N ASN A 133 0.23 -6.14 -2.04
CA ASN A 133 0.59 -7.12 -1.01
C ASN A 133 1.13 -8.47 -1.53
N ARG A 134 1.07 -8.70 -2.85
CA ARG A 134 1.64 -9.88 -3.53
C ARG A 134 2.77 -9.50 -4.48
N GLU A 135 3.28 -8.28 -4.38
CA GLU A 135 4.40 -7.82 -5.22
C GLU A 135 5.67 -8.59 -4.88
N GLU A 136 5.99 -8.73 -3.60
CA GLU A 136 7.17 -9.47 -3.11
C GLU A 136 7.14 -10.94 -3.54
N GLU A 137 6.01 -11.62 -3.34
CA GLU A 137 5.78 -13.00 -3.82
C GLU A 137 6.02 -13.16 -5.33
N LEU A 138 5.55 -12.19 -6.14
CA LEU A 138 5.76 -12.22 -7.58
C LEU A 138 7.24 -12.02 -7.94
N LEU A 139 7.93 -11.11 -7.25
CA LEU A 139 9.34 -10.82 -7.48
C LEU A 139 10.21 -12.03 -7.12
N GLU A 140 9.91 -12.71 -6.01
CA GLU A 140 10.61 -13.94 -5.60
C GLU A 140 10.50 -15.04 -6.68
N ILE A 141 9.30 -15.28 -7.21
CA ILE A 141 9.08 -16.27 -8.28
C ILE A 141 9.88 -15.90 -9.54
N VAL A 142 9.88 -14.61 -9.92
CA VAL A 142 10.61 -14.12 -11.10
C VAL A 142 12.12 -14.26 -10.89
N GLU A 143 12.64 -13.93 -9.71
CA GLU A 143 14.07 -14.02 -9.40
C GLU A 143 14.56 -15.48 -9.37
N GLU A 144 13.74 -16.41 -8.87
CA GLU A 144 14.06 -17.84 -8.83
C GLU A 144 14.18 -18.45 -10.24
N HIS A 145 13.30 -18.07 -11.16
CA HIS A 145 13.21 -18.69 -12.49
C HIS A 145 13.97 -17.90 -13.58
N GLU A 146 14.06 -16.58 -13.44
CA GLU A 146 14.69 -15.67 -14.40
C GLU A 146 15.51 -14.57 -13.67
N PRO A 147 16.64 -14.93 -13.04
CA PRO A 147 17.46 -13.98 -12.26
C PRO A 147 18.09 -12.86 -13.11
N ARG A 148 18.09 -13.01 -14.45
CA ARG A 148 18.55 -11.97 -15.38
C ARG A 148 17.42 -11.07 -15.89
N ALA A 149 16.18 -11.28 -15.43
CA ALA A 149 15.05 -10.48 -15.85
C ALA A 149 15.20 -9.02 -15.39
N PHE A 150 14.76 -8.09 -16.24
CA PHE A 150 14.68 -6.68 -15.87
C PHE A 150 13.25 -6.31 -15.49
N VAL A 151 13.05 -5.97 -14.22
CA VAL A 151 11.74 -5.72 -13.64
C VAL A 151 11.52 -4.23 -13.39
N ILE A 152 10.33 -3.74 -13.75
CA ILE A 152 9.89 -2.36 -13.49
C ILE A 152 8.50 -2.41 -12.84
N SER A 153 8.32 -1.66 -11.74
CA SER A 153 7.06 -1.54 -11.02
C SER A 153 6.39 -0.19 -11.33
N TYR A 154 5.12 -0.21 -11.71
CA TYR A 154 4.31 0.98 -12.01
C TYR A 154 3.06 1.01 -11.13
N GLU A 155 2.70 2.17 -10.59
CA GLU A 155 1.47 2.33 -9.81
C GLU A 155 0.27 2.79 -10.67
N PRO A 156 -0.66 1.89 -11.04
CA PRO A 156 -1.89 2.27 -11.73
C PRO A 156 -2.80 3.14 -10.86
N ARG A 157 -3.22 4.30 -11.39
CA ARG A 157 -4.10 5.25 -10.69
C ARG A 157 -5.59 5.02 -10.93
N ARG A 158 -5.98 4.35 -12.02
CA ARG A 158 -7.40 4.18 -12.40
C ARG A 158 -7.61 2.88 -13.16
N PHE A 159 -8.69 2.18 -12.82
CA PHE A 159 -9.08 0.92 -13.45
C PHE A 159 -10.41 1.10 -14.18
N LYS A 160 -10.49 0.64 -15.44
CA LYS A 160 -11.74 0.61 -16.22
C LYS A 160 -11.73 -0.60 -17.17
N GLY A 161 -12.57 -1.60 -16.90
CA GLY A 161 -12.63 -2.85 -17.67
C GLY A 161 -11.59 -3.91 -17.24
N GLY A 162 -11.53 -5.04 -17.96
CA GLY A 162 -10.54 -6.12 -17.72
C GLY A 162 -11.07 -7.37 -16.99
N PHE A 163 -10.44 -8.53 -17.27
CA PHE A 163 -10.76 -9.83 -16.67
C PHE A 163 -10.50 -9.85 -15.16
N LEU A 164 -9.40 -9.23 -14.70
CA LEU A 164 -9.06 -9.10 -13.28
C LEU A 164 -10.23 -8.47 -12.50
N VAL A 165 -10.81 -7.36 -12.99
CA VAL A 165 -11.89 -6.64 -12.30
C VAL A 165 -13.14 -7.53 -12.10
N LYS A 166 -13.49 -8.40 -13.06
CA LYS A 166 -14.62 -9.33 -12.94
C LYS A 166 -14.33 -10.49 -11.97
N ALA A 167 -13.16 -11.12 -12.09
CA ALA A 167 -12.75 -12.21 -11.21
C ALA A 167 -12.61 -11.73 -9.75
N MET A 168 -12.09 -10.51 -9.54
CA MET A 168 -11.94 -9.88 -8.23
C MET A 168 -13.27 -9.50 -7.60
N LYS A 169 -14.22 -8.95 -8.37
CA LYS A 169 -15.57 -8.66 -7.88
C LYS A 169 -16.31 -9.94 -7.45
N LYS A 170 -16.03 -11.07 -8.10
CA LYS A 170 -16.56 -12.39 -7.74
C LYS A 170 -15.91 -12.93 -6.45
N ARG A 171 -14.59 -12.82 -6.30
CA ARG A 171 -13.83 -13.29 -5.11
C ARG A 171 -14.14 -12.44 -3.86
N MET A 172 -14.28 -11.12 -3.99
CA MET A 172 -14.72 -10.26 -2.88
C MET A 172 -16.14 -10.59 -2.41
N LYS A 173 -17.08 -10.86 -3.33
CA LYS A 173 -18.43 -11.32 -2.97
C LYS A 173 -18.43 -12.69 -2.27
N LYS A 174 -17.51 -13.58 -2.62
CA LYS A 174 -17.36 -14.89 -1.96
C LYS A 174 -16.88 -14.74 -0.53
N ASN A 175 -15.79 -14.01 -0.32
CA ASN A 175 -15.22 -13.79 1.02
C ASN A 175 -16.18 -13.02 1.95
N GLN A 176 -16.97 -12.07 1.42
CA GLN A 176 -18.00 -11.38 2.20
C GLN A 176 -19.12 -12.33 2.65
N ARG A 177 -19.53 -13.28 1.80
CA ARG A 177 -20.52 -14.29 2.18
C ARG A 177 -19.99 -15.24 3.24
N GLU A 178 -18.75 -15.70 3.10
CA GLU A 178 -18.10 -16.60 4.05
C GLU A 178 -17.87 -15.93 5.42
N ALA A 179 -17.50 -14.64 5.44
CA ALA A 179 -17.36 -13.88 6.68
C ALA A 179 -18.72 -13.62 7.36
N SER A 180 -19.77 -13.35 6.58
CA SER A 180 -21.13 -13.19 7.10
C SER A 180 -21.73 -14.51 7.64
N SER A 181 -21.43 -15.65 7.03
CA SER A 181 -21.87 -16.95 7.54
C SER A 181 -21.12 -17.37 8.81
N ALA A 182 -19.80 -17.15 8.88
CA ALA A 182 -19.02 -17.45 10.09
C ALA A 182 -19.43 -16.58 11.29
N ALA A 183 -19.80 -15.31 11.07
CA ALA A 183 -20.31 -14.43 12.12
C ALA A 183 -21.74 -14.78 12.58
N ALA A 184 -22.53 -15.45 11.74
CA ALA A 184 -23.86 -15.93 12.11
C ALA A 184 -23.79 -17.21 12.94
N GLU A 185 -22.83 -18.09 12.63
CA GLU A 185 -22.59 -19.34 13.37
C GLU A 185 -21.95 -19.10 14.75
N SER A 186 -21.20 -18.01 14.96
CA SER A 186 -20.60 -17.69 16.28
C SER A 186 -21.55 -17.01 17.27
N ASN A 187 -22.71 -16.53 16.80
CA ASN A 187 -23.74 -15.87 17.60
C ASN A 187 -24.98 -16.76 17.83
N SER A 188 -24.90 -18.03 17.44
CA SER A 188 -25.90 -19.08 17.66
C SER A 188 -25.41 -20.07 18.72
#